data_AF-A0A8T6BIT9-F1
#
_entry.id   AF-A0A8T6BIT9-F1
#
_cell.length_a   1.000
_cell.length_b   1.000
_cell.length_c   1.000
_cell.angle_alpha   90.00
_cell.angle_beta   90.00
_cell.angle_gamma   90.00
#
_symmetry.space_group_name_H-M   'P 1'
#
loop_
_entity.id
_entity.type
_entity.pdbx_description
1 polymer ?
#
loop_
_entity_poly.entity_id
_entity_poly.type
_entity_poly.pdbx_seq_one_letter_code
_entity_poly.pdbx_strand_id
1 'polypeptide(L)'
;TPVWPLIALSNIAQGSAVIGIIISSRKHNEREISVPAAISAWLGVTEPAMYGINLKYRFPMLCAMIGSGLAGLLCGLNGVMANGIGVGGLPGILSIQPSYWQVFALAMAIAIIIPIVLTSFIYQRKYRLGTLDIV
;
A
#
# COMPACT_ATOMS: atom_id res chain seq x y z
N THR A 1 9.16 -18.95 -4.03
CA THR A 1 7.77 -19.19 -3.63
C THR A 1 6.84 -18.17 -4.28
N PRO A 2 5.59 -18.53 -4.62
CA PRO A 2 4.62 -17.61 -5.22
C PRO A 2 3.95 -16.67 -4.21
N VAL A 3 4.02 -17.00 -2.92
CA VAL A 3 3.36 -16.23 -1.84
C VAL A 3 4.12 -14.95 -1.50
N TRP A 4 5.45 -14.98 -1.59
CA TRP A 4 6.28 -13.84 -1.17
C TRP A 4 6.04 -12.55 -1.96
N PRO A 5 5.95 -12.57 -3.30
CA PRO A 5 5.61 -11.38 -4.10
C PRO A 5 4.26 -10.76 -3.69
N LEU A 6 3.28 -11.59 -3.31
CA LEU A 6 1.96 -11.12 -2.88
C LEU A 6 2.03 -10.36 -1.55
N ILE A 7 2.84 -10.86 -0.60
CA ILE A 7 3.06 -10.20 0.70
C ILE A 7 3.73 -8.84 0.48
N ALA A 8 4.78 -8.80 -0.36
CA ALA A 8 5.49 -7.55 -0.66
C ALA A 8 4.55 -6.50 -1.28
N LEU A 9 3.71 -6.90 -2.24
CA LEU A 9 2.73 -6.01 -2.87
C LEU A 9 1.65 -5.53 -1.88
N SER A 10 1.20 -6.41 -0.98
CA SER A 10 0.26 -6.03 0.07
C SER A 10 0.82 -4.94 0.98
N ASN A 11 2.07 -5.07 1.42
CA ASN A 11 2.71 -4.09 2.29
C ASN A 11 2.91 -2.74 1.59
N ILE A 12 3.35 -2.77 0.33
CA ILE A 12 3.48 -1.58 -0.50
C ILE A 12 2.12 -0.91 -0.69
N ALA A 13 1.05 -1.67 -0.91
CA ALA A 13 -0.30 -1.12 -1.02
C ALA A 13 -0.79 -0.46 0.27
N GLN A 14 -0.46 -1.01 1.43
CA GLN A 14 -0.80 -0.40 2.72
C GLN A 14 -0.07 0.93 2.94
N GLY A 15 1.23 1.00 2.65
CA GLY A 15 1.98 2.26 2.71
C GLY A 15 1.46 3.30 1.70
N SER A 16 1.11 2.84 0.50
CA SER A 16 0.53 3.68 -0.56
C SER A 16 -0.83 4.28 -0.18
N ALA A 17 -1.68 3.52 0.50
CA ALA A 17 -2.93 4.06 1.05
C ALA A 17 -2.67 5.17 2.08
N VAL A 18 -1.69 5.00 2.98
CA VAL A 18 -1.30 6.04 3.93
C VAL A 18 -0.78 7.29 3.22
N ILE A 19 0.01 7.12 2.15
CA ILE A 19 0.46 8.24 1.32
C ILE A 19 -0.71 8.99 0.68
N GLY A 20 -1.74 8.27 0.22
CA GLY A 20 -2.98 8.87 -0.26
C GLY A 20 -3.67 9.75 0.79
N ILE A 21 -3.57 9.39 2.08
CA ILE A 21 -4.02 10.22 3.20
C ILE A 21 -3.09 11.41 3.43
N ILE A 22 -1.76 11.24 3.42
CA ILE A 22 -0.78 12.34 3.60
C ILE A 22 -0.98 13.46 2.58
N ILE A 23 -1.25 13.07 1.33
CA ILE A 23 -1.45 14.01 0.21
C ILE A 23 -2.78 14.75 0.36
N SER A 24 -3.85 14.07 0.76
CA SER A 24 -5.18 14.67 0.87
C SER A 24 -5.45 15.37 2.20
N SER A 25 -4.82 14.94 3.29
CA SER A 25 -4.96 15.56 4.61
C SER A 25 -4.14 16.82 4.72
N ARG A 26 -4.77 17.89 5.23
CA ARG A 26 -4.12 19.16 5.55
C ARG A 26 -3.83 19.34 7.05
N LYS A 27 -4.07 18.32 7.88
CA LYS A 27 -3.89 18.42 9.33
C LYS A 27 -2.46 18.07 9.76
N HIS A 28 -1.86 18.92 10.58
CA HIS A 28 -0.49 18.73 11.06
C HIS A 28 -0.32 17.47 11.91
N ASN A 29 -1.23 17.25 12.88
CA ASN A 29 -1.23 16.05 13.74
C ASN A 29 -1.32 14.73 12.95
N GLU A 30 -2.12 14.69 11.88
CA GLU A 30 -2.23 13.48 11.06
C GLU A 30 -0.94 13.23 10.28
N ARG A 31 -0.27 14.29 9.81
CA ARG A 31 1.02 14.19 9.08
C ARG A 31 2.17 13.69 9.95
N GLU A 32 2.25 14.10 11.20
CA GLU A 32 3.31 13.67 12.12
C GLU A 32 3.31 12.16 12.38
N ILE A 33 2.13 11.54 12.37
CA ILE A 33 2.00 10.08 12.57
C ILE A 33 2.08 9.35 11.22
N SER A 34 1.52 9.94 10.15
CA SER A 34 1.39 9.28 8.86
C SER A 34 2.68 9.17 8.06
N VAL A 35 3.53 10.18 8.09
CA VAL A 35 4.82 10.15 7.40
C VAL A 35 5.72 9.01 7.92
N PRO A 36 6.00 8.89 9.23
CA PRO A 36 6.82 7.79 9.73
C PRO A 36 6.14 6.42 9.55
N ALA A 37 4.82 6.35 9.66
CA ALA A 37 4.07 5.12 9.39
C ALA A 37 4.17 4.66 7.93
N ALA A 38 4.11 5.58 6.96
CA ALA A 38 4.28 5.28 5.55
C ALA A 38 5.69 4.78 5.23
N ILE A 39 6.71 5.44 5.78
CA ILE A 39 8.11 5.01 5.62
C ILE A 39 8.32 3.60 6.18
N SER A 40 7.78 3.35 7.38
CA SER A 40 7.84 2.03 8.02
C SER A 40 7.18 0.95 7.16
N ALA A 41 5.99 1.22 6.60
CA ALA A 41 5.30 0.28 5.71
C ALA A 41 6.08 -0.02 4.43
N TRP A 42 6.74 0.98 3.87
CA TRP A 42 7.61 0.82 2.70
C TRP A 42 8.88 0.02 2.97
N LEU A 43 9.35 0.01 4.22
CA LEU A 43 10.43 -0.87 4.67
C LEU A 43 9.96 -2.29 5.03
N GLY A 44 8.64 -2.54 4.95
CA GLY A 44 8.03 -3.84 5.21
C GLY A 44 7.42 -4.00 6.61
N VAL A 45 7.43 -2.95 7.43
CA VAL A 45 6.83 -2.92 8.78
C VAL A 45 5.48 -2.19 8.68
N THR A 46 4.39 -2.94 8.57
CA THR A 46 3.07 -2.37 8.25
C THR A 46 2.22 -2.06 9.46
N GLU A 47 2.60 -2.49 10.67
CA GLU A 47 1.82 -2.23 11.89
C GLU A 47 1.50 -0.74 12.11
N PRO A 48 2.45 0.22 12.00
CA PRO A 48 2.14 1.62 12.24
C PRO A 48 1.22 2.22 11.16
N ALA A 49 1.33 1.78 9.91
CA ALA A 49 0.44 2.23 8.83
C ALA A 49 -0.97 1.66 8.97
N MET A 50 -1.05 0.36 9.25
CA MET A 50 -2.31 -0.36 9.34
C MET A 50 -3.12 0.12 10.54
N TYR A 51 -2.52 0.12 11.74
CA TYR A 51 -3.20 0.50 12.98
C TYR A 51 -3.26 2.00 13.21
N GLY A 52 -2.25 2.76 12.77
CA GLY A 52 -2.23 4.20 12.97
C GLY A 52 -3.25 4.95 12.11
N ILE A 53 -3.46 4.53 10.86
CA ILE A 53 -4.21 5.32 9.86
C ILE A 53 -5.21 4.49 9.08
N ASN A 54 -4.79 3.38 8.47
CA ASN A 54 -5.66 2.65 7.56
C ASN A 54 -6.92 2.12 8.27
N LEU A 55 -6.77 1.60 9.49
CA LEU A 55 -7.88 1.18 10.34
C LEU A 55 -8.62 2.34 11.00
N LYS A 56 -7.94 3.45 11.32
CA LYS A 56 -8.57 4.66 11.89
C LYS A 56 -9.70 5.16 10.99
N TYR A 57 -9.45 5.25 9.68
CA TYR A 57 -10.46 5.70 8.72
C TYR A 57 -11.23 4.56 8.04
N ARG A 58 -10.76 3.30 8.18
CA ARG A 58 -11.28 2.06 7.58
C ARG A 58 -11.26 1.99 6.05
N PHE A 59 -11.61 3.07 5.36
CA PHE A 59 -11.61 3.12 3.90
C PHE A 59 -10.21 2.99 3.26
N PRO A 60 -9.10 3.52 3.84
CA PRO A 60 -7.79 3.35 3.22
C PRO A 60 -7.35 1.89 3.20
N MET A 61 -7.75 1.11 4.22
CA MET A 61 -7.51 -0.34 4.25
C MET A 61 -8.21 -1.05 3.08
N LEU A 62 -9.46 -0.70 2.79
CA LEU A 62 -10.19 -1.25 1.63
C LEU A 62 -9.52 -0.86 0.31
N CYS A 63 -9.07 0.39 0.17
CA CYS A 63 -8.32 0.82 -1.02
C CYS A 63 -7.01 0.03 -1.20
N ALA A 64 -6.27 -0.21 -0.11
CA ALA A 64 -5.06 -1.02 -0.12
C ALA A 64 -5.34 -2.46 -0.55
N MET A 65 -6.41 -3.08 -0.04
CA MET A 65 -6.82 -4.44 -0.40
C MET A 65 -7.18 -4.57 -1.89
N ILE A 66 -7.84 -3.56 -2.46
CA ILE A 66 -8.18 -3.56 -3.90
C ILE A 66 -6.90 -3.45 -4.74
N GLY A 67 -5.99 -2.54 -4.38
CA GLY A 67 -4.72 -2.38 -5.09
C GLY A 67 -3.82 -3.61 -5.00
N SER A 68 -3.70 -4.22 -3.82
CA SER A 68 -2.93 -5.46 -3.63
C SER A 68 -3.58 -6.66 -4.31
N GLY A 69 -4.91 -6.74 -4.36
CA GLY A 69 -5.64 -7.77 -5.09
C GLY A 69 -5.37 -7.72 -6.60
N LEU A 70 -5.41 -6.53 -7.20
CA LEU A 70 -5.12 -6.34 -8.64
C LEU A 70 -3.65 -6.62 -8.96
N ALA A 71 -2.73 -6.12 -8.14
CA ALA A 71 -1.30 -6.40 -8.28
C ALA A 71 -0.99 -7.90 -8.11
N GLY A 72 -1.64 -8.54 -7.13
CA GLY A 72 -1.50 -9.95 -6.86
C GLY A 72 -2.07 -10.83 -7.96
N LEU A 73 -3.18 -10.43 -8.58
CA LEU A 73 -3.76 -11.11 -9.73
C LEU A 73 -2.80 -11.08 -10.93
N LEU A 74 -2.15 -9.94 -11.21
CA LEU A 74 -1.12 -9.87 -12.26
C LEU A 74 0.08 -10.78 -11.96
N CYS A 75 0.59 -10.76 -10.73
CA CYS A 75 1.68 -11.65 -10.34
C CYS A 75 1.28 -13.13 -10.41
N GLY A 76 0.05 -13.47 -9.99
CA GLY A 76 -0.48 -14.82 -10.01
C GLY A 76 -0.66 -15.36 -11.42
N LEU A 77 -1.24 -14.56 -12.33
CA LEU A 77 -1.45 -14.96 -13.73
C LEU A 77 -0.13 -15.14 -14.49
N ASN A 78 0.90 -14.37 -14.17
CA ASN A 78 2.22 -14.48 -14.79
C ASN A 78 3.16 -15.47 -14.08
N GLY A 79 2.68 -16.15 -13.03
CA GLY A 79 3.48 -17.14 -12.29
C GLY A 79 4.73 -16.55 -11.63
N VAL A 80 4.67 -15.30 -11.16
CA VAL A 80 5.84 -14.61 -10.58
C VAL A 80 6.33 -15.37 -9.36
N MET A 81 7.60 -15.80 -9.40
CA MET A 81 8.23 -16.56 -8.32
C MET A 81 9.31 -15.75 -7.61
N ALA A 82 9.33 -15.83 -6.28
CA ALA A 82 10.45 -15.38 -5.48
C ALA A 82 11.53 -16.46 -5.32
N ASN A 83 12.80 -16.07 -5.25
CA ASN A 83 13.93 -16.95 -4.93
C ASN A 83 13.89 -17.43 -3.46
N GLY A 84 13.26 -16.65 -2.57
CA GLY A 84 13.12 -16.97 -1.15
C GLY A 84 12.26 -15.97 -0.41
N ILE A 85 12.14 -16.17 0.90
CA ILE A 85 11.58 -15.18 1.84
C ILE A 85 12.63 -14.08 2.00
N GLY A 86 12.24 -12.82 1.82
CA GLY A 86 13.16 -11.69 1.99
C GLY A 86 12.52 -10.53 2.73
N VAL A 87 12.71 -9.29 2.27
CA VAL A 87 12.12 -8.10 2.90
C VAL A 87 10.76 -7.79 2.27
N GLY A 88 9.73 -7.59 3.09
CA GLY A 88 8.35 -7.42 2.61
C GLY A 88 8.02 -6.02 2.07
N GLY A 89 9.00 -5.13 1.92
CA GLY A 89 8.80 -3.74 1.47
C GLY A 89 9.25 -3.51 0.03
N LEU A 90 9.59 -2.27 -0.30
CA LEU A 90 10.30 -1.87 -1.53
C LEU A 90 11.54 -2.74 -1.85
N PRO A 91 12.35 -3.16 -0.85
CA PRO A 91 13.47 -4.07 -1.10
C PRO A 91 13.04 -5.49 -1.50
N GLY A 92 11.76 -5.83 -1.44
CA GLY A 92 11.22 -7.15 -1.80
C GLY A 92 11.42 -7.53 -3.27
N ILE A 93 11.65 -6.55 -4.15
CA ILE A 93 12.04 -6.82 -5.55
C ILE A 93 13.35 -7.61 -5.65
N LEU A 94 14.27 -7.42 -4.68
CA LEU A 94 15.55 -8.15 -4.63
C LEU A 94 15.36 -9.64 -4.32
N SER A 95 14.23 -10.02 -3.73
CA SER A 95 13.90 -11.41 -3.41
C SER A 95 13.22 -12.13 -4.58
N ILE A 96 12.88 -11.41 -5.65
CA ILE A 96 12.18 -11.94 -6.81
C ILE A 96 13.17 -12.38 -7.88
N GLN A 97 12.83 -13.45 -8.60
CA GLN A 97 13.63 -13.91 -9.72
C GLN A 97 13.78 -12.78 -10.76
N PRO A 98 15.02 -12.47 -11.22
CA PRO A 98 15.27 -11.37 -12.15
C PRO A 98 14.44 -11.46 -13.44
N SER A 99 14.09 -12.67 -13.88
CA SER A 99 13.22 -12.91 -15.03
C SER A 99 11.83 -12.29 -14.91
N TYR A 100 11.32 -12.09 -13.68
CA TYR A 100 9.98 -11.55 -13.42
C TYR A 100 10.00 -10.09 -12.93
N TRP A 101 11.17 -9.44 -12.88
CA TRP A 101 11.29 -8.06 -12.39
C TRP A 101 10.40 -7.07 -13.12
N GLN A 102 10.23 -7.21 -14.44
CA GLN A 102 9.37 -6.33 -15.23
C GLN A 102 7.89 -6.45 -14.83
N VAL A 103 7.39 -7.69 -14.73
CA VAL A 103 6.01 -7.97 -14.32
C VAL A 103 5.77 -7.52 -12.88
N PHE A 104 6.74 -7.75 -12.00
CA PHE A 104 6.65 -7.32 -10.62
C PHE A 104 6.71 -5.80 -10.47
N ALA A 105 7.53 -5.09 -11.26
CA ALA A 105 7.55 -3.63 -11.28
C ALA A 105 6.20 -3.05 -11.73
N LEU A 106 5.56 -3.68 -12.73
CA LEU A 106 4.21 -3.30 -13.15
C LEU A 106 3.17 -3.55 -12.04
N ALA A 107 3.22 -4.71 -11.39
CA ALA A 107 2.35 -5.01 -10.25
C ALA A 107 2.58 -4.05 -9.08
N MET A 108 3.83 -3.66 -8.83
CA MET A 108 4.19 -2.66 -7.82
C MET A 108 3.64 -1.29 -8.17
N ALA A 109 3.73 -0.86 -9.42
CA ALA A 109 3.13 0.39 -9.89
C ALA A 109 1.61 0.40 -9.64
N ILE A 110 0.94 -0.73 -9.85
CA ILE A 110 -0.49 -0.89 -9.59
C ILE A 110 -0.78 -0.84 -8.08
N ALA A 111 0.01 -1.54 -7.26
CA ALA A 111 -0.10 -1.51 -5.80
C ALA A 111 0.20 -0.13 -5.21
N ILE A 112 0.89 0.76 -5.94
CA ILE A 112 1.14 2.15 -5.50
C ILE A 112 0.03 3.08 -6.00
N ILE A 113 -0.21 3.10 -7.30
CA ILE A 113 -1.09 4.07 -7.95
C ILE A 113 -2.54 3.85 -7.52
N ILE A 114 -3.03 2.62 -7.51
CA ILE A 114 -4.44 2.33 -7.21
C ILE A 114 -4.79 2.76 -5.78
N PRO A 115 -4.08 2.32 -4.73
CA PRO A 115 -4.41 2.73 -3.37
C PRO A 115 -4.26 4.24 -3.14
N ILE A 116 -3.25 4.89 -3.73
CA ILE A 116 -3.08 6.35 -3.61
C ILE A 116 -4.28 7.08 -4.21
N VAL A 117 -4.63 6.77 -5.46
CA VAL A 117 -5.71 7.45 -6.19
C VAL A 117 -7.05 7.21 -5.51
N LEU A 118 -7.39 5.96 -5.18
CA LEU A 118 -8.65 5.63 -4.50
C LEU A 118 -8.73 6.29 -3.12
N THR A 119 -7.66 6.22 -2.33
CA THR A 119 -7.67 6.78 -0.97
C THR A 119 -7.78 8.30 -1.01
N SER A 120 -7.03 8.97 -1.90
CA SER A 120 -7.15 10.43 -2.07
C SER A 120 -8.54 10.84 -2.55
N PHE A 121 -9.12 10.14 -3.52
CA PHE A 121 -10.45 10.44 -4.03
C PHE A 121 -11.54 10.26 -2.97
N ILE A 122 -11.52 9.14 -2.24
CA ILE A 122 -12.49 8.86 -1.17
C ILE A 122 -12.32 9.84 -0.01
N TYR A 123 -11.08 10.19 0.37
CA TYR A 123 -10.79 11.18 1.40
C TYR A 123 -11.39 12.54 1.01
N GLN A 124 -11.11 13.03 -0.20
CA GLN A 124 -11.65 14.31 -0.68
C GLN A 124 -13.18 14.32 -0.73
N ARG A 125 -13.79 13.21 -1.15
CA ARG A 125 -15.26 13.08 -1.18
C ARG A 125 -15.85 13.14 0.22
N LYS A 126 -15.30 12.39 1.18
CA LYS A 126 -15.75 12.40 2.57
C LYS A 126 -15.49 13.74 3.26
N TYR A 127 -14.39 14.42 2.93
CA TYR A 127 -14.08 15.76 3.40
C TYR A 127 -15.11 16.79 2.90
N ARG A 128 -15.47 16.73 1.62
CA ARG A 128 -16.50 17.62 1.04
C ARG A 128 -17.89 17.37 1.61
N LEU A 129 -18.20 16.12 1.95
CA LEU A 129 -19.47 15.72 2.56
C LEU A 129 -19.56 16.04 4.07
N GLY A 130 -18.52 16.65 4.66
CA GLY A 130 -18.50 17.01 6.08
C GLY A 130 -18.58 15.82 7.04
N THR A 131 -18.43 14.58 6.56
CA THR A 131 -18.62 13.34 7.32
C THR A 131 -17.32 12.79 7.89
N LEU A 132 -16.22 13.53 7.76
CA LEU A 132 -14.97 13.24 8.48
C LEU A 132 -15.05 13.90 9.86
N ASP A 133 -15.93 13.36 10.71
CA ASP A 133 -15.83 13.59 12.14
C ASP A 133 -14.56 12.90 12.62
N ILE A 134 -13.61 13.73 13.02
CA ILE A 134 -12.47 13.32 13.81
C ILE A 134 -13.08 13.00 15.17
N VAL A 135 -13.48 11.75 15.37
CA VAL A 135 -13.63 11.23 16.74
C VAL A 135 -12.27 11.32 17.42
#